data_AF-A0A1Z8UIW8-F1
#
_entry.id   AF-A0A1Z8UIW8-F1
#
_cell.length_a   1.000
_cell.length_b   1.000
_cell.length_c   1.000
_cell.angle_alpha   90.00
_cell.angle_beta   90.00
_cell.angle_gamma   90.00
#
_symmetry.space_group_name_H-M   'P 1'
#
loop_
_entity.id
_entity.type
_entity.pdbx_description
1 polymer ?
#
loop_
_entity_poly.entity_id
_entity_poly.type
_entity_poly.pdbx_seq_one_letter_code
_entity_poly.pdbx_strand_id
1 'polypeptide(L)'
;MAFILGLDTGGTFTDAAIINSENGALVAKAKAPTTREDLSIGLGEAIHSVIDQLAQDQRQSLKQVCLSTTLATNAVVEGMGGRIGLVMIGFAETSLSKNNLGNSLGQDPVAFVTGGHKTDGKPQAPLDMAALEAFADQYGKDISAIAIAGHFATRNPEHEIAARDLLRKKTGCPITCSHELSSELGGPKRALTALLNARLIDLLDRQINATNDIITSSGINAE
;
A
#
# COMPACT_ATOMS: atom_id res chain seq x y z
N MET A 1 -3.80 32.23 -11.19
CA MET A 1 -2.62 31.68 -10.50
C MET A 1 -3.06 30.42 -9.82
N ALA A 2 -2.38 29.30 -10.05
CA ALA A 2 -2.69 28.05 -9.35
C ALA A 2 -1.64 27.79 -8.26
N PHE A 3 -2.09 27.19 -7.16
CA PHE A 3 -1.23 26.81 -6.04
C PHE A 3 -1.22 25.30 -5.86
N ILE A 4 -0.07 24.79 -5.42
CA ILE A 4 0.16 23.38 -5.11
C ILE A 4 0.48 23.28 -3.63
N LEU A 5 -0.23 22.41 -2.92
CA LEU A 5 0.09 22.02 -1.54
C LEU A 5 0.98 20.79 -1.57
N GLY A 6 2.22 20.90 -1.12
CA GLY A 6 3.08 19.77 -0.81
C GLY A 6 2.97 19.38 0.66
N LEU A 7 2.84 18.09 0.93
CA LEU A 7 2.86 17.49 2.25
C LEU A 7 4.01 16.49 2.33
N ASP A 8 4.79 16.56 3.41
CA ASP A 8 5.80 15.55 3.74
C ASP A 8 5.56 15.02 5.15
N THR A 9 5.00 13.81 5.24
CA THR A 9 4.70 13.17 6.52
C THR A 9 5.85 12.29 6.96
N GLY A 10 6.62 12.76 7.94
CA GLY A 10 7.66 12.01 8.59
C GLY A 10 7.20 11.30 9.87
N GLY A 11 8.10 10.52 10.47
CA GLY A 11 7.83 9.83 11.74
C GLY A 11 7.76 10.73 12.98
N THR A 12 8.14 12.01 12.85
CA THR A 12 8.21 12.99 13.96
C THR A 12 7.40 14.23 13.66
N PHE A 13 7.50 14.74 12.43
CA PHE A 13 6.80 15.94 11.99
C PHE A 13 6.17 15.72 10.62
N THR A 14 5.07 16.43 10.41
CA THR A 14 4.42 16.62 9.12
C THR A 14 4.70 18.05 8.68
N ASP A 15 5.37 18.18 7.54
CA ASP A 15 5.70 19.46 6.93
C ASP A 15 4.70 19.75 5.78
N ALA A 16 4.23 20.99 5.71
CA ALA A 16 3.32 21.46 4.66
C ALA A 16 3.89 22.71 4.00
N ALA A 17 3.82 22.78 2.67
CA ALA A 17 4.31 23.92 1.90
C ALA A 17 3.35 24.23 0.75
N ILE A 18 3.04 25.51 0.54
CA ILE A 18 2.28 25.96 -0.62
C ILE A 18 3.22 26.68 -1.56
N ILE A 19 3.23 26.26 -2.82
CA ILE A 19 4.02 26.90 -3.87
C ILE A 19 3.12 27.46 -4.98
N ASN A 20 3.58 28.54 -5.60
CA ASN A 20 2.99 29.03 -6.84
C ASN A 20 3.42 28.12 -8.00
N SER A 21 2.47 27.57 -8.74
CA SER A 21 2.74 26.60 -9.81
C SER A 21 3.49 27.19 -11.01
N GLU A 22 3.42 28.51 -11.23
CA GLU A 22 4.01 29.17 -12.41
C GLU A 22 5.49 29.47 -12.24
N ASN A 23 5.93 29.85 -11.04
CA ASN A 23 7.30 30.29 -10.77
C ASN A 23 8.01 29.51 -9.65
N GLY A 24 7.33 28.55 -9.02
CA GLY A 24 7.86 27.72 -7.93
C GLY A 24 8.11 28.48 -6.62
N ALA A 25 7.64 29.73 -6.49
CA ALA A 25 7.86 30.51 -5.28
C ALA A 25 7.10 29.91 -4.09
N LEU A 26 7.79 29.80 -2.95
CA LEU A 26 7.18 29.41 -1.68
C LEU A 26 6.25 30.53 -1.19
N VAL A 27 4.98 30.19 -0.99
CA VAL A 27 3.93 31.12 -0.55
C VAL A 27 3.71 31.03 0.95
N ALA A 28 3.58 29.80 1.46
CA ALA A 28 3.34 29.54 2.87
C ALA A 28 3.98 28.21 3.27
N LYS A 29 4.28 28.05 4.57
CA LYS A 29 4.74 26.78 5.13
C LYS A 29 4.21 26.59 6.54
N ALA A 30 4.01 25.35 6.93
CA ALA A 30 3.68 24.96 8.29
C ALA A 30 4.36 23.65 8.65
N LYS A 31 4.42 23.37 9.94
CA LYS A 31 4.98 22.16 10.51
C LYS A 31 4.18 21.79 11.74
N ALA A 32 3.74 20.54 11.82
CA ALA A 32 3.05 20.00 12.97
C ALA A 32 3.70 18.68 13.42
N PRO A 33 3.65 18.31 14.71
CA PRO A 33 4.04 16.97 15.15
C PRO A 33 3.22 15.89 14.42
N THR A 34 3.86 14.77 14.06
CA THR A 34 3.14 13.63 13.50
C THR A 34 2.52 12.83 14.64
N THR A 35 1.19 12.73 14.64
CA THR A 35 0.46 11.83 15.54
C THR A 35 0.37 10.45 14.90
N ARG A 36 1.18 9.49 15.35
CA ARG A 36 1.30 8.18 14.70
C ARG A 36 0.06 7.30 14.86
N GLU A 37 -0.60 7.45 15.99
CA GLU A 37 -1.82 6.72 16.35
C GLU A 37 -3.00 7.16 15.48
N ASP A 38 -3.01 8.42 15.06
CA ASP A 38 -4.01 9.01 14.18
C ASP A 38 -3.40 10.11 13.31
N LEU A 39 -3.05 9.73 12.07
CA LEU A 39 -2.41 10.63 11.11
C LEU A 39 -3.28 11.84 10.76
N SER A 40 -4.60 11.75 10.90
CA SER A 40 -5.52 12.85 10.58
C SER A 40 -5.27 14.08 11.47
N ILE A 41 -4.80 13.87 12.70
CA ILE A 41 -4.52 14.95 13.65
C ILE A 41 -3.30 15.76 13.17
N GLY A 42 -2.15 15.09 12.97
CA GLY A 42 -0.92 15.76 12.54
C GLY A 42 -1.02 16.36 11.14
N LEU A 43 -1.66 15.65 10.19
CA LEU A 43 -1.97 16.17 8.87
C LEU A 43 -2.89 17.39 8.96
N GLY A 44 -3.96 17.30 9.74
CA GLY A 44 -4.93 18.38 9.92
C GLY A 44 -4.28 19.64 10.46
N GLU A 45 -3.47 19.51 11.51
CA GLU A 45 -2.73 20.63 12.08
C GLU A 45 -1.81 21.31 11.06
N ALA A 46 -1.04 20.53 10.29
CA ALA A 46 -0.13 21.06 9.28
C ALA A 46 -0.89 21.74 8.12
N ILE A 47 -1.95 21.10 7.62
CA ILE A 47 -2.77 21.58 6.50
C ILE A 47 -3.52 22.86 6.88
N HIS A 48 -4.24 22.88 8.00
CA HIS A 48 -4.94 24.08 8.45
C HIS A 48 -3.97 25.23 8.69
N SER A 49 -2.84 24.97 9.36
CA SER A 49 -1.84 26.01 9.65
C SER A 49 -1.23 26.66 8.40
N VAL A 50 -1.09 25.91 7.30
CA VAL A 50 -0.56 26.48 6.05
C VAL A 50 -1.65 27.18 5.23
N ILE A 51 -2.87 26.64 5.20
CA ILE A 51 -4.02 27.26 4.51
C ILE A 51 -4.43 28.57 5.18
N ASP A 52 -4.30 28.66 6.51
CA ASP A 52 -4.67 29.87 7.26
C ASP A 52 -3.77 31.08 6.98
N GLN A 53 -2.63 30.86 6.34
CA GLN A 53 -1.74 31.92 5.87
C GLN A 53 -2.17 32.49 4.50
N LEU A 54 -3.12 31.85 3.80
CA LEU A 54 -3.61 32.29 2.49
C LEU A 54 -4.87 33.16 2.62
N ALA A 55 -4.98 34.15 1.73
CA ALA A 55 -6.22 34.86 1.48
C ALA A 55 -7.27 33.95 0.80
N GLN A 56 -8.55 34.29 0.96
CA GLN A 56 -9.67 33.43 0.52
C GLN A 56 -9.64 33.10 -0.98
N ASP A 57 -9.29 34.06 -1.83
CA ASP A 57 -9.13 33.89 -3.28
C ASP A 57 -7.95 32.97 -3.64
N GLN A 58 -6.88 33.01 -2.86
CA GLN A 58 -5.73 32.12 -2.99
C GLN A 58 -6.09 30.68 -2.61
N ARG A 59 -6.89 30.49 -1.55
CA ARG A 59 -7.36 29.14 -1.14
C ARG A 59 -8.16 28.46 -2.27
N GLN A 60 -9.04 29.20 -2.93
CA GLN A 60 -9.83 28.69 -4.07
C GLN A 60 -8.98 28.32 -5.29
N SER A 61 -7.76 28.85 -5.34
CA SER A 61 -6.78 28.64 -6.40
C SER A 61 -5.83 27.47 -6.11
N LEU A 62 -5.96 26.80 -4.97
CA LEU A 62 -5.26 25.56 -4.66
C LEU A 62 -5.92 24.41 -5.43
N LYS A 63 -5.21 23.86 -6.41
CA LYS A 63 -5.75 22.87 -7.36
C LYS A 63 -5.11 21.50 -7.29
N GLN A 64 -3.99 21.38 -6.59
CA GLN A 64 -3.24 20.13 -6.51
C GLN A 64 -2.68 19.93 -5.11
N VAL A 65 -2.77 18.70 -4.61
CA VAL A 65 -2.15 18.25 -3.37
C VAL A 65 -1.15 17.14 -3.69
N CYS A 66 0.11 17.37 -3.35
CA CYS A 66 1.19 16.39 -3.49
C CYS A 66 1.52 15.82 -2.12
N LEU A 67 1.30 14.52 -1.94
CA LEU A 67 1.63 13.81 -0.70
C LEU A 67 2.94 13.03 -0.85
N SER A 68 3.87 13.28 0.06
CA SER A 68 5.09 12.51 0.29
C SER A 68 5.08 11.98 1.72
N THR A 69 5.66 10.79 1.93
CA THR A 69 5.82 10.24 3.27
C THR A 69 7.02 9.33 3.39
N THR A 70 7.67 9.39 4.55
CA THR A 70 8.69 8.39 4.97
C THR A 70 8.11 7.32 5.89
N LEU A 71 6.81 7.38 6.21
CA LEU A 71 6.15 6.36 7.03
C LEU A 71 6.16 5.00 6.33
N ALA A 72 5.98 4.96 5.01
CA ALA A 72 6.03 3.73 4.24
C ALA A 72 7.41 3.05 4.29
N THR A 73 8.48 3.82 4.09
CA THR A 73 9.85 3.29 4.15
C THR A 73 10.22 2.82 5.55
N ASN A 74 9.83 3.57 6.58
CA ASN A 74 10.08 3.18 7.98
C ASN A 74 9.27 1.95 8.36
N ALA A 75 8.02 1.85 7.92
CA ALA A 75 7.17 0.69 8.13
C ALA A 75 7.81 -0.60 7.59
N VAL A 76 8.38 -0.55 6.39
CA VAL A 76 9.12 -1.70 5.82
C VAL A 76 10.34 -2.07 6.65
N VAL A 77 11.14 -1.08 7.08
CA VAL A 77 12.39 -1.32 7.82
C VAL A 77 12.13 -1.80 9.25
N GLU A 78 11.15 -1.19 9.93
CA GLU A 78 10.77 -1.48 11.32
C GLU A 78 9.82 -2.69 11.41
N GLY A 79 9.42 -3.27 10.28
CA GLY A 79 8.46 -4.36 10.21
C GLY A 79 7.05 -3.96 10.67
N MET A 80 6.78 -2.67 10.76
CA MET A 80 5.48 -2.14 11.17
C MET A 80 4.51 -2.15 9.99
N GLY A 81 3.24 -2.40 10.28
CA GLY A 81 2.17 -2.52 9.31
C GLY A 81 1.09 -3.45 9.85
N GLY A 82 0.00 -3.61 9.10
CA GLY A 82 -1.01 -4.58 9.46
C GLY A 82 -0.50 -6.01 9.28
N ARG A 83 -1.06 -6.94 10.07
CA ARG A 83 -0.84 -8.39 9.88
C ARG A 83 -1.32 -8.74 8.48
N ILE A 84 -0.48 -9.33 7.63
CA ILE A 84 -0.88 -9.68 6.27
C ILE A 84 -1.07 -11.18 6.10
N GLY A 85 -1.67 -11.61 4.99
CA GLY A 85 -1.60 -12.98 4.51
C GLY A 85 -0.67 -13.12 3.31
N LEU A 86 0.11 -14.19 3.24
CA LEU A 86 0.89 -14.55 2.04
C LEU A 86 0.37 -15.85 1.43
N VAL A 87 0.01 -15.83 0.15
CA VAL A 87 -0.39 -17.02 -0.60
C VAL A 87 0.67 -17.33 -1.64
N MET A 88 1.27 -18.52 -1.52
CA MET A 88 2.33 -19.00 -2.40
C MET A 88 1.83 -20.19 -3.23
N ILE A 89 1.51 -19.94 -4.49
CA ILE A 89 0.92 -20.91 -5.41
C ILE A 89 2.02 -21.64 -6.19
N GLY A 90 2.13 -22.95 -6.01
CA GLY A 90 3.09 -23.82 -6.70
C GLY A 90 4.54 -23.73 -6.17
N PHE A 91 4.75 -23.09 -5.03
CA PHE A 91 6.05 -23.01 -4.35
C PHE A 91 6.19 -24.05 -3.25
N ALA A 92 7.43 -24.49 -3.00
CA ALA A 92 7.76 -25.25 -1.80
C ALA A 92 8.04 -24.32 -0.62
N GLU A 93 7.84 -24.81 0.61
CA GLU A 93 8.11 -24.07 1.86
C GLU A 93 9.54 -23.55 1.96
N THR A 94 10.50 -24.28 1.39
CA THR A 94 11.91 -23.87 1.27
C THR A 94 12.11 -22.57 0.51
N SER A 95 11.09 -22.05 -0.18
CA SER A 95 11.14 -20.75 -0.84
C SER A 95 11.16 -19.58 0.14
N LEU A 96 10.70 -19.76 1.39
CA LEU A 96 10.74 -18.71 2.42
C LEU A 96 12.17 -18.35 2.84
N SER A 97 13.12 -19.28 2.74
CA SER A 97 14.52 -18.99 3.08
C SER A 97 15.24 -18.16 2.00
N LYS A 98 14.58 -17.87 0.88
CA LYS A 98 15.15 -17.11 -0.23
C LYS A 98 14.78 -15.63 -0.11
N ASN A 99 15.73 -14.77 -0.50
CA ASN A 99 15.51 -13.32 -0.61
C ASN A 99 14.93 -12.67 0.65
N ASN A 100 15.28 -13.16 1.84
CA ASN A 100 14.76 -12.64 3.12
C ASN A 100 13.22 -12.73 3.29
N LEU A 101 12.53 -13.52 2.47
CA LEU A 101 11.06 -13.59 2.47
C LEU A 101 10.48 -14.03 3.82
N GLY A 102 11.01 -15.11 4.40
CA GLY A 102 10.55 -15.62 5.69
C GLY A 102 10.81 -14.64 6.84
N ASN A 103 11.93 -13.92 6.82
CA ASN A 103 12.24 -12.91 7.83
C ASN A 103 11.27 -11.71 7.72
N SER A 104 10.97 -11.26 6.49
CA SER A 104 10.00 -10.18 6.27
C SER A 104 8.56 -10.61 6.59
N LEU A 105 8.21 -11.87 6.34
CA LEU A 105 6.91 -12.45 6.71
C LEU A 105 6.75 -12.51 8.24
N GLY A 106 7.79 -12.91 8.97
CA GLY A 106 7.74 -12.99 10.43
C GLY A 106 6.72 -14.02 10.92
N GLN A 107 5.71 -13.57 11.66
CA GLN A 107 4.63 -14.42 12.19
C GLN A 107 3.33 -14.33 11.38
N ASP A 108 3.35 -13.62 10.25
CA ASP A 108 2.19 -13.48 9.40
C ASP A 108 1.83 -14.82 8.73
N PRO A 109 0.53 -15.12 8.59
CA PRO A 109 0.08 -16.37 8.01
C PRO A 109 0.51 -16.53 6.55
N VAL A 110 0.96 -17.74 6.21
CA VAL A 110 1.30 -18.15 4.85
C VAL A 110 0.57 -19.42 4.46
N ALA A 111 0.00 -19.45 3.25
CA ALA A 111 -0.56 -20.65 2.63
C ALA A 111 0.30 -21.09 1.45
N PHE A 112 0.70 -22.37 1.45
CA PHE A 112 1.28 -23.02 0.28
C PHE A 112 0.17 -23.76 -0.45
N VAL A 113 -0.14 -23.30 -1.65
CA VAL A 113 -1.31 -23.77 -2.42
C VAL A 113 -0.80 -24.47 -3.68
N THR A 114 -1.39 -25.63 -4.01
CA THR A 114 -1.04 -26.31 -5.25
C THR A 114 -1.56 -25.51 -6.45
N GLY A 115 -0.83 -25.56 -7.57
CA GLY A 115 -1.15 -24.79 -8.76
C GLY A 115 0.11 -24.25 -9.43
N GLY A 116 0.05 -22.99 -9.88
CA GLY A 116 1.10 -22.32 -10.63
C GLY A 116 1.20 -22.80 -12.08
N HIS A 117 2.14 -22.20 -12.81
CA HIS A 117 2.38 -22.47 -14.23
C HIS A 117 3.82 -22.92 -14.45
N LYS A 118 4.07 -23.57 -15.59
CA LYS A 118 5.41 -23.91 -16.06
C LYS A 118 6.00 -22.77 -16.90
N THR A 119 7.27 -22.91 -17.30
CA THR A 119 7.97 -21.96 -18.19
C THR A 119 7.26 -21.73 -19.54
N ASP A 120 6.51 -22.72 -20.03
CA ASP A 120 5.72 -22.63 -21.25
C ASP A 120 4.35 -21.96 -21.06
N GLY A 121 3.98 -21.62 -19.83
CA GLY A 121 2.70 -21.00 -19.46
C GLY A 121 1.56 -21.98 -19.20
N LYS A 122 1.78 -23.30 -19.36
CA LYS A 122 0.77 -24.30 -19.07
C LYS A 122 0.63 -24.53 -17.55
N PRO A 123 -0.56 -24.85 -17.05
CA PRO A 123 -0.76 -25.19 -15.64
C PRO A 123 0.18 -26.31 -15.19
N GLN A 124 0.86 -26.11 -14.06
CA GLN A 124 1.69 -27.13 -13.43
C GLN A 124 0.83 -28.19 -12.74
N ALA A 125 -0.20 -27.72 -12.04
CA ALA A 125 -1.24 -28.49 -11.37
C ALA A 125 -2.52 -27.63 -11.35
N PRO A 126 -3.71 -28.22 -11.11
CA PRO A 126 -4.91 -27.44 -10.82
C PRO A 126 -4.72 -26.53 -9.60
N LEU A 127 -5.32 -25.34 -9.61
CA LEU A 127 -5.35 -24.47 -8.44
C LEU A 127 -6.24 -25.07 -7.34
N ASP A 128 -5.69 -25.23 -6.14
CA ASP A 128 -6.43 -25.71 -4.98
C ASP A 128 -7.27 -24.59 -4.35
N MET A 129 -8.50 -24.46 -4.84
CA MET A 129 -9.47 -23.49 -4.35
C MET A 129 -9.87 -23.76 -2.89
N ALA A 130 -9.89 -25.02 -2.47
CA ALA A 130 -10.28 -25.40 -1.11
C ALA A 130 -9.25 -24.92 -0.08
N ALA A 131 -7.96 -25.03 -0.40
CA ALA A 131 -6.89 -24.48 0.43
C ALA A 131 -6.98 -22.94 0.56
N LEU A 132 -7.37 -22.24 -0.50
CA LEU A 132 -7.58 -20.78 -0.46
C LEU A 132 -8.80 -20.41 0.40
N GLU A 133 -9.90 -21.16 0.29
CA GLU A 133 -11.08 -20.96 1.13
C GLU A 133 -10.76 -21.20 2.61
N ALA A 134 -10.04 -22.29 2.92
CA ALA A 134 -9.60 -22.59 4.28
C ALA A 134 -8.70 -21.49 4.86
N PHE A 135 -7.76 -20.97 4.06
CA PHE A 135 -6.92 -19.85 4.46
C PHE A 135 -7.74 -18.59 4.77
N ALA A 136 -8.70 -18.25 3.90
CA ALA A 136 -9.58 -17.10 4.10
C ALA A 136 -10.46 -17.25 5.36
N ASP A 137 -11.01 -18.44 5.58
CA ASP A 137 -11.87 -18.70 6.75
C ASP A 137 -11.06 -18.67 8.05
N GLN A 138 -9.81 -19.13 8.02
CA GLN A 138 -8.95 -19.16 9.19
C GLN A 138 -8.35 -17.78 9.54
N TYR A 139 -7.88 -17.02 8.56
CA TYR A 139 -7.08 -15.81 8.80
C TYR A 139 -7.73 -14.52 8.31
N GLY A 140 -8.77 -14.58 7.48
CA GLY A 140 -9.31 -13.42 6.77
C GLY A 140 -9.82 -12.29 7.67
N LYS A 141 -10.19 -12.59 8.92
CA LYS A 141 -10.61 -11.58 9.91
C LYS A 141 -9.45 -10.93 10.67
N ASP A 142 -8.29 -11.57 10.67
CA ASP A 142 -7.14 -11.15 11.47
C ASP A 142 -6.08 -10.41 10.64
N ILE A 143 -6.25 -10.38 9.31
CA ILE A 143 -5.29 -9.78 8.39
C ILE A 143 -5.88 -8.52 7.74
N SER A 144 -5.04 -7.53 7.50
CA SER A 144 -5.43 -6.27 6.85
C SER A 144 -5.30 -6.32 5.33
N ALA A 145 -4.46 -7.20 4.78
CA ALA A 145 -4.22 -7.34 3.34
C ALA A 145 -3.65 -8.73 2.99
N ILE A 146 -3.71 -9.10 1.71
CA ILE A 146 -3.16 -10.37 1.20
C ILE A 146 -2.19 -10.13 0.04
N ALA A 147 -1.03 -10.78 0.08
CA ALA A 147 -0.10 -10.88 -1.04
C ALA A 147 -0.21 -12.26 -1.70
N ILE A 148 -0.24 -12.31 -3.03
CA ILE A 148 -0.33 -13.56 -3.80
C ILE A 148 0.87 -13.65 -4.75
N ALA A 149 1.57 -14.77 -4.71
CA ALA A 149 2.63 -15.07 -5.66
C ALA A 149 2.47 -16.48 -6.23
N GLY A 150 2.44 -16.57 -7.56
CA GLY A 150 2.35 -17.82 -8.31
C GLY A 150 3.62 -18.13 -9.11
N HIS A 151 3.92 -19.42 -9.22
CA HIS A 151 5.00 -19.88 -10.09
C HIS A 151 4.68 -19.52 -11.55
N PHE A 152 5.63 -18.85 -12.22
CA PHE A 152 5.47 -18.31 -13.58
C PHE A 152 4.22 -17.45 -13.83
N ALA A 153 3.71 -16.74 -12.81
CA ALA A 153 2.57 -15.85 -12.96
C ALA A 153 2.78 -14.70 -13.97
N THR A 154 4.03 -14.28 -14.19
CA THR A 154 4.40 -13.29 -15.22
C THR A 154 4.19 -13.80 -16.65
N ARG A 155 4.11 -15.13 -16.82
CA ARG A 155 3.82 -15.79 -18.10
C ARG A 155 2.32 -16.07 -18.25
N ASN A 156 1.70 -16.57 -17.19
CA ASN A 156 0.26 -16.78 -17.11
C ASN A 156 -0.24 -16.46 -15.70
N PRO A 157 -0.97 -15.34 -15.50
CA PRO A 157 -1.44 -14.92 -14.18
C PRO A 157 -2.77 -15.55 -13.77
N GLU A 158 -3.34 -16.47 -14.56
CA GLU A 158 -4.66 -17.10 -14.34
C GLU A 158 -4.89 -17.54 -12.88
N HIS A 159 -3.93 -18.22 -12.28
CA HIS A 159 -4.04 -18.69 -10.89
C HIS A 159 -3.92 -17.57 -9.84
N GLU A 160 -3.13 -16.52 -10.09
CA GLU A 160 -3.10 -15.36 -9.18
C GLU A 160 -4.42 -14.60 -9.23
N ILE A 161 -4.98 -14.42 -10.44
CA ILE A 161 -6.28 -13.75 -10.66
C ILE A 161 -7.41 -14.53 -9.99
N ALA A 162 -7.48 -15.85 -10.21
CA ALA A 162 -8.50 -16.70 -9.60
C ALA A 162 -8.42 -16.68 -8.06
N ALA A 163 -7.21 -16.75 -7.51
CA ALA A 163 -7.00 -16.66 -6.08
C ALA A 163 -7.40 -15.28 -5.52
N ARG A 164 -7.02 -14.19 -6.20
CA ARG A 164 -7.42 -12.82 -5.84
C ARG A 164 -8.93 -12.68 -5.79
N ASP A 165 -9.63 -13.14 -6.83
CA ASP A 165 -11.08 -12.93 -6.94
C ASP A 165 -11.83 -13.70 -5.83
N LEU A 166 -11.40 -14.94 -5.52
CA LEU A 166 -11.96 -15.71 -4.41
C LEU A 166 -11.66 -15.05 -3.05
N LEU A 167 -10.39 -14.74 -2.78
CA LEU A 167 -9.98 -14.21 -1.48
C LEU A 167 -10.60 -12.84 -1.23
N ARG A 168 -10.65 -11.96 -2.24
CA ARG A 168 -11.29 -10.64 -2.12
C ARG A 168 -12.76 -10.78 -1.81
N LYS A 169 -13.46 -11.71 -2.47
CA LYS A 169 -14.87 -11.99 -2.20
C LYS A 169 -15.12 -12.50 -0.78
N LYS A 170 -14.22 -13.33 -0.23
CA LYS A 170 -14.39 -13.91 1.11
C LYS A 170 -13.95 -12.99 2.24
N THR A 171 -12.84 -12.28 2.10
CA THR A 171 -12.24 -11.51 3.20
C THR A 171 -12.54 -10.01 3.11
N GLY A 172 -12.82 -9.48 1.91
CA GLY A 172 -12.94 -8.03 1.69
C GLY A 172 -11.62 -7.27 1.78
N CYS A 173 -10.51 -7.94 2.08
CA CYS A 173 -9.20 -7.31 2.21
C CYS A 173 -8.67 -6.83 0.85
N PRO A 174 -7.86 -5.77 0.83
CA PRO A 174 -6.97 -5.46 -0.29
C PRO A 174 -6.07 -6.65 -0.64
N ILE A 175 -5.84 -6.84 -1.94
CA ILE A 175 -5.00 -7.94 -2.45
C ILE A 175 -3.99 -7.39 -3.44
N THR A 176 -2.74 -7.78 -3.25
CA THR A 176 -1.62 -7.51 -4.16
C THR A 176 -1.22 -8.79 -4.89
N CYS A 177 -1.27 -8.79 -6.21
CA CYS A 177 -0.76 -9.91 -7.01
C CYS A 177 0.67 -9.63 -7.49
N SER A 178 1.55 -10.63 -7.40
CA SER A 178 2.96 -10.46 -7.74
C SER A 178 3.20 -10.12 -9.22
N HIS A 179 2.33 -10.60 -10.12
CA HIS A 179 2.42 -10.31 -11.55
C HIS A 179 2.09 -8.85 -11.91
N GLU A 180 1.32 -8.14 -11.06
CA GLU A 180 0.95 -6.73 -11.28
C GLU A 180 2.11 -5.79 -10.91
N LEU A 181 3.02 -6.21 -10.02
CA LEU A 181 4.12 -5.37 -9.52
C LEU A 181 5.46 -5.60 -10.24
N SER A 182 5.70 -6.81 -10.75
CA SER A 182 6.97 -7.12 -11.40
C SER A 182 6.80 -8.15 -12.50
N SER A 183 7.27 -7.80 -13.70
CA SER A 183 7.39 -8.71 -14.84
C SER A 183 8.68 -9.55 -14.78
N GLU A 184 9.57 -9.33 -13.80
CA GLU A 184 10.84 -10.05 -13.70
C GLU A 184 10.65 -11.53 -13.31
N LEU A 185 11.55 -12.38 -13.82
CA LEU A 185 11.68 -13.76 -13.36
C LEU A 185 12.34 -13.77 -11.97
N GLY A 186 11.78 -14.53 -11.04
CA GLY A 186 12.28 -14.59 -9.66
C GLY A 186 11.16 -14.69 -8.64
N GLY A 187 10.49 -15.85 -8.58
CA GLY A 187 9.28 -16.05 -7.78
C GLY A 187 9.36 -15.56 -6.33
N PRO A 188 10.35 -15.99 -5.52
CA PRO A 188 10.47 -15.53 -4.13
C PRO A 188 10.77 -14.04 -3.98
N LYS A 189 11.49 -13.41 -4.94
CA LYS A 189 11.72 -11.97 -4.95
C LYS A 189 10.42 -11.21 -5.22
N ARG A 190 9.61 -11.67 -6.18
CA ARG A 190 8.28 -11.09 -6.44
C ARG A 190 7.32 -11.29 -5.27
N ALA A 191 7.37 -12.45 -4.62
CA ALA A 191 6.60 -12.70 -3.41
C ALA A 191 6.95 -11.69 -2.30
N LEU A 192 8.24 -11.38 -2.12
CA LEU A 192 8.66 -10.33 -1.19
C LEU A 192 8.12 -8.96 -1.60
N THR A 193 8.22 -8.57 -2.87
CA THR A 193 7.68 -7.29 -3.34
C THR A 193 6.17 -7.18 -3.12
N ALA A 194 5.41 -8.24 -3.42
CA ALA A 194 3.97 -8.29 -3.18
C ALA A 194 3.64 -8.23 -1.69
N LEU A 195 4.40 -8.94 -0.86
CA LEU A 195 4.29 -8.94 0.60
C LEU A 195 4.47 -7.54 1.18
N LEU A 196 5.58 -6.87 0.82
CA LEU A 196 5.88 -5.53 1.31
C LEU A 196 4.84 -4.51 0.84
N ASN A 197 4.40 -4.58 -0.41
CA ASN A 197 3.35 -3.71 -0.92
C ASN A 197 2.02 -3.92 -0.17
N ALA A 198 1.59 -5.17 -0.01
CA ALA A 198 0.35 -5.49 0.72
C ALA A 198 0.36 -4.94 2.15
N ARG A 199 1.51 -5.00 2.83
CA ARG A 199 1.68 -4.47 4.20
C ARG A 199 1.53 -2.95 4.28
N LEU A 200 1.78 -2.24 3.19
CA LEU A 200 1.72 -0.77 3.13
C LEU A 200 0.35 -0.21 2.73
N ILE A 201 -0.53 -1.02 2.11
CA ILE A 201 -1.81 -0.53 1.57
C ILE A 201 -2.63 0.18 2.64
N ASP A 202 -2.86 -0.46 3.80
CA ASP A 202 -3.70 0.12 4.87
C ASP A 202 -3.14 1.46 5.41
N LEU A 203 -1.82 1.56 5.54
CA LEU A 203 -1.17 2.79 6.00
C LEU A 203 -1.35 3.92 4.99
N LEU A 204 -1.14 3.63 3.70
CA LEU A 204 -1.25 4.61 2.62
C LEU A 204 -2.71 5.04 2.42
N ASP A 205 -3.65 4.09 2.45
CA ASP A 205 -5.08 4.38 2.32
C ASP A 205 -5.56 5.30 3.45
N ARG A 206 -5.15 5.05 4.70
CA ARG A 206 -5.47 5.94 5.83
C ARG A 206 -4.92 7.35 5.62
N GLN A 207 -3.69 7.48 5.13
CA GLN A 207 -3.07 8.77 4.90
C GLN A 207 -3.75 9.55 3.77
N ILE A 208 -4.06 8.89 2.65
CA ILE A 208 -4.76 9.48 1.51
C ILE A 208 -6.16 9.92 1.92
N ASN A 209 -6.93 9.06 2.60
CA ASN A 209 -8.29 9.39 3.03
C ASN A 209 -8.30 10.53 4.04
N ALA A 210 -7.42 10.52 5.04
CA ALA A 210 -7.30 11.63 5.99
C ALA A 210 -7.00 12.96 5.27
N THR A 211 -6.07 12.96 4.31
CA THR A 211 -5.74 14.14 3.52
C THR A 211 -6.96 14.64 2.74
N ASN A 212 -7.67 13.73 2.04
CA ASN A 212 -8.87 14.08 1.27
C ASN A 212 -9.98 14.66 2.14
N ASP A 213 -10.23 14.08 3.32
CA ASP A 213 -11.26 14.54 4.25
C ASP A 213 -10.94 15.94 4.79
N ILE A 214 -9.68 16.22 5.12
CA ILE A 214 -9.23 17.52 5.60
C ILE A 214 -9.34 18.59 4.50
N ILE A 215 -8.91 18.27 3.28
CA ILE A 215 -8.97 19.20 2.14
C ILE A 215 -10.43 19.52 1.79
N THR A 216 -11.28 18.51 1.74
CA THR A 216 -12.70 18.65 1.43
C THR A 216 -13.43 19.46 2.50
N SER A 217 -13.19 19.16 3.79
CA SER A 217 -13.80 19.91 4.91
C SER A 217 -13.30 21.36 5.01
N SER A 218 -12.10 21.64 4.49
CA SER A 218 -11.56 23.00 4.34
C SER A 218 -12.15 23.77 3.15
N GLY A 219 -13.08 23.17 2.38
CA GLY A 219 -13.72 23.80 1.23
C GLY A 219 -12.78 23.99 0.03
N ILE A 220 -11.72 23.19 -0.05
CA ILE A 220 -10.76 23.20 -1.15
C ILE A 220 -11.12 22.10 -2.13
N ASN A 221 -11.19 22.46 -3.41
CA ASN A 221 -11.42 21.52 -4.50
C ASN A 221 -10.11 21.37 -5.29
N ALA A 222 -9.33 20.35 -4.93
CA ALA A 222 -8.03 20.02 -5.47
C ALA A 222 -7.94 18.52 -5.78
N GLU A 223 -7.10 18.17 -6.76
CA GLU A 223 -6.74 16.79 -7.12
C GLU A 223 -5.48 16.30 -6.40
#